data_AF-A0A9P4LPM8-F1
#
_entry.id   AF-A0A9P4LPM8-F1
#
_cell.length_a   1.000
_cell.length_b   1.000
_cell.length_c   1.000
_cell.angle_alpha   90.00
_cell.angle_beta   90.00
_cell.angle_gamma   90.00
#
_symmetry.space_group_name_H-M   'P 1'
#
loop_
_entity.id
_entity.type
_entity.pdbx_description
1 polymer ?
#
loop_
_entity_poly.entity_id
_entity_poly.type
_entity_poly.pdbx_seq_one_letter_code
_entity_poly.pdbx_strand_id
1 'polypeptide(L)'
;MKLSTLFAAVGLATGIDACFLTAHSSAIGDFHVRHSEPKDHDGSRQFVNWSHGACMIKGELLDGCNVKTSSTSGCGFVSFSIWKPGRFVRGLKDVKSSV
;
A
#
# COMPACT_ATOMS: atom_id res chain seq x y z
N MET A 1 36.54 30.16 -15.02
CA MET A 1 35.87 29.19 -15.91
C MET A 1 35.11 28.20 -15.06
N LYS A 2 33.80 28.08 -15.34
CA LYS A 2 32.84 27.00 -15.03
C LYS A 2 32.80 26.42 -13.61
N LEU A 3 31.87 27.00 -12.85
CA LEU A 3 31.10 26.41 -11.77
C LEU A 3 30.33 25.15 -12.22
N SER A 4 30.01 24.31 -11.24
CA SER A 4 28.84 23.42 -11.18
C SER A 4 28.97 21.97 -11.65
N THR A 5 29.65 21.15 -10.84
CA THR A 5 29.20 19.78 -10.54
C THR A 5 28.15 19.88 -9.42
N LEU A 6 26.88 20.10 -9.78
CA LEU A 6 25.77 20.11 -8.83
C LEU A 6 24.69 19.14 -9.30
N PHE A 7 24.44 18.13 -8.46
CA PHE A 7 23.22 17.33 -8.32
C PHE A 7 22.85 16.32 -9.42
N ALA A 8 23.59 15.22 -9.49
CA ALA A 8 23.02 13.91 -9.82
C ALA A 8 22.33 13.30 -8.59
N ALA A 9 21.21 13.89 -8.12
CA ALA A 9 20.41 13.31 -7.03
C ALA A 9 18.92 13.69 -7.07
N VAL A 10 18.41 14.18 -8.21
CA VAL A 10 16.97 14.45 -8.41
C VAL A 10 16.42 13.51 -9.49
N GLY A 11 16.84 12.24 -9.45
CA GLY A 11 16.53 11.24 -10.48
C GLY A 11 15.82 9.98 -9.97
N LEU A 12 15.40 9.91 -8.71
CA LEU A 12 14.77 8.71 -8.11
C LEU A 12 13.43 8.99 -7.41
N ALA A 13 12.87 10.20 -7.56
CA ALA A 13 11.56 10.56 -7.02
C ALA A 13 10.47 10.72 -8.09
N THR A 14 10.81 10.49 -9.36
CA THR A 14 9.88 10.60 -10.49
C THR A 14 9.59 9.20 -11.02
N GLY A 15 8.41 8.66 -10.71
CA GLY A 15 7.87 7.53 -11.47
C GLY A 15 7.54 6.26 -10.71
N ILE A 16 7.49 6.27 -9.37
CA ILE A 16 6.88 5.14 -8.66
C ILE A 16 5.68 5.66 -7.87
N ASP A 17 4.52 5.67 -8.53
CA ASP A 17 3.20 5.79 -7.90
C ASP A 17 2.90 4.48 -7.15
N ALA A 18 3.68 4.23 -6.09
CA ALA A 18 3.51 3.06 -5.25
C ALA A 18 2.50 3.33 -4.13
N CYS A 19 1.57 2.40 -3.96
CA CYS A 19 0.78 2.25 -2.75
C CYS A 19 1.57 1.46 -1.72
N PHE A 20 1.63 1.98 -0.50
CA PHE A 20 2.17 1.32 0.67
C PHE A 20 0.99 0.86 1.50
N LEU A 21 0.91 -0.44 1.73
CA LEU A 21 -0.15 -1.10 2.47
C LEU A 21 0.44 -1.72 3.72
N THR A 22 -0.16 -1.42 4.86
CA THR A 22 0.13 -2.12 6.11
C THR A 22 -1.15 -2.82 6.56
N ALA A 23 -1.09 -4.15 6.67
CA ALA A 23 -2.12 -4.94 7.32
C ALA A 23 -1.63 -5.30 8.73
N HIS A 24 -2.30 -4.82 9.77
CA HIS A 24 -2.02 -5.21 11.15
C HIS A 24 -2.99 -6.31 11.56
N SER A 25 -2.48 -7.41 12.07
CA SER A 25 -3.26 -8.48 12.70
C SER A 25 -2.87 -8.63 14.16
N SER A 26 -3.86 -8.70 15.04
CA SER A 26 -3.62 -8.94 16.46
C SER A 26 -3.04 -10.32 16.78
N ALA A 27 -3.10 -11.27 15.83
CA ALA A 27 -2.64 -12.63 16.02
C ALA A 27 -1.21 -12.86 15.49
N ILE A 28 -0.80 -12.13 14.44
CA ILE A 28 0.45 -12.40 13.72
C ILE A 28 1.30 -11.13 13.46
N GLY A 29 0.82 -9.95 13.85
CA GLY A 29 1.56 -8.69 13.72
C GLY A 29 1.35 -7.95 12.40
N ASP A 30 2.32 -7.11 12.03
CA ASP A 30 2.24 -6.22 10.86
C ASP A 30 2.80 -6.85 9.59
N PHE A 31 2.06 -6.66 8.50
CA PHE A 31 2.48 -7.01 7.14
C PHE A 31 2.55 -5.76 6.29
N HIS A 32 3.75 -5.47 5.78
CA HIS A 32 4.00 -4.32 4.93
C HIS A 32 4.16 -4.80 3.49
N VAL A 33 3.40 -4.21 2.57
CA VAL A 33 3.56 -4.43 1.13
C VAL A 33 3.61 -3.10 0.42
N ARG A 34 4.47 -3.06 -0.59
CA ARG A 34 4.56 -1.96 -1.55
C ARG A 34 4.15 -2.50 -2.91
N HIS A 35 3.17 -1.87 -3.51
CA HIS A 35 2.63 -2.28 -4.80
C HIS A 35 2.31 -1.06 -5.65
N SER A 36 2.56 -1.13 -6.95
CA SER A 36 2.19 -0.07 -7.90
C SER A 36 0.67 0.04 -8.06
N GLU A 37 0.17 1.22 -8.39
CA GLU A 37 -1.25 1.42 -8.67
C GLU A 37 -1.71 0.61 -9.90
N PRO A 38 -2.94 0.10 -9.93
CA PRO A 38 -3.50 -0.53 -11.13
C PRO A 38 -3.41 0.39 -12.36
N LYS A 39 -3.61 1.70 -12.19
CA LYS A 39 -3.39 2.72 -13.23
C LYS A 39 -2.02 2.65 -13.91
N ASP A 40 -0.95 2.32 -13.18
CA ASP A 40 0.40 2.18 -13.73
C ASP A 40 0.58 0.87 -14.51
N HIS A 41 -0.45 0.03 -14.53
CA HIS A 41 -0.54 -1.26 -15.23
C HIS A 41 -1.76 -1.31 -16.15
N ASP A 42 -2.06 -0.21 -16.85
CA ASP A 42 -3.21 -0.09 -17.77
C ASP A 42 -4.58 -0.39 -17.10
N GLY A 43 -4.69 -0.12 -15.80
CA GLY A 43 -5.89 -0.44 -15.00
C GLY A 43 -5.99 -1.91 -14.61
N SER A 44 -4.95 -2.72 -14.83
CA SER A 44 -4.93 -4.14 -14.48
C SER A 44 -4.99 -4.32 -12.96
N ARG A 45 -5.99 -5.11 -12.52
CA ARG A 45 -6.22 -5.42 -11.11
C ARG A 45 -4.98 -6.02 -10.45
N GLN A 46 -4.60 -5.44 -9.33
CA GLN A 46 -3.45 -5.87 -8.55
C GLN A 46 -3.93 -6.58 -7.28
N PHE A 47 -3.32 -7.71 -6.95
CA PHE A 47 -3.67 -8.50 -5.78
C PHE A 47 -2.47 -8.63 -4.85
N VAL A 48 -2.75 -8.57 -3.56
CA VAL A 48 -1.79 -8.74 -2.48
C VAL A 48 -2.29 -9.85 -1.56
N ASN A 49 -1.45 -10.84 -1.30
CA ASN A 49 -1.77 -11.96 -0.44
C ASN A 49 -0.73 -12.01 0.68
N TRP A 50 -1.19 -12.12 1.91
CA TRP A 50 -0.38 -12.32 3.10
C TRP A 50 -0.84 -13.59 3.78
N SER A 51 0.09 -14.47 4.13
CA SER A 51 -0.24 -15.69 4.86
C SER A 51 0.78 -15.98 5.94
N HIS A 52 0.28 -16.34 7.12
CA HIS A 52 1.08 -16.88 8.20
C HIS A 52 0.25 -17.93 8.97
N GLY A 53 0.69 -19.18 8.94
CA GLY A 53 -0.03 -20.29 9.57
C GLY A 53 -1.46 -20.41 9.05
N ALA A 54 -2.45 -20.38 9.95
CA ALA A 54 -3.87 -20.44 9.60
C ALA A 54 -4.45 -19.10 9.11
N CYS A 55 -3.74 -17.99 9.33
CA CYS A 55 -4.20 -16.67 8.90
C CYS A 55 -3.77 -16.37 7.46
N MET A 56 -4.73 -16.08 6.61
CA MET A 56 -4.54 -15.58 5.26
C MET A 56 -5.33 -14.29 5.08
N ILE A 57 -4.66 -13.22 4.69
CA ILE A 57 -5.23 -11.94 4.35
C ILE A 57 -5.04 -11.74 2.84
N LYS A 58 -6.09 -11.30 2.15
CA LYS A 58 -6.06 -10.97 0.74
C LYS A 58 -6.49 -9.53 0.57
N GLY A 59 -5.89 -8.84 -0.37
CA GLY A 59 -6.26 -7.49 -0.78
C GLY A 59 -6.30 -7.38 -2.30
N GLU A 60 -7.29 -6.66 -2.81
CA GLU A 60 -7.37 -6.18 -4.19
C GLU A 60 -7.09 -4.69 -4.17
N LEU A 61 -5.99 -4.26 -4.80
CA LEU A 61 -5.69 -2.86 -5.01
C LEU A 61 -6.55 -2.31 -6.14
N LEU A 62 -7.20 -1.20 -5.84
CA LEU A 62 -8.01 -0.39 -6.74
C LEU A 62 -7.29 0.92 -7.02
N ASP A 63 -7.72 1.62 -8.06
CA ASP A 63 -7.16 2.91 -8.44
C ASP A 63 -7.22 3.94 -7.30
N GLY A 64 -6.16 4.76 -7.23
CA GLY A 64 -5.98 5.78 -6.19
C GLY A 64 -5.57 5.22 -4.84
N CYS A 65 -4.90 4.06 -4.80
CA CYS A 65 -4.50 3.37 -3.58
C CYS A 65 -5.67 3.11 -2.64
N ASN A 66 -6.76 2.56 -3.17
CA ASN A 66 -7.80 1.95 -2.37
C ASN A 66 -7.56 0.45 -2.32
N VAL A 67 -7.94 -0.20 -1.21
CA VAL A 67 -7.81 -1.66 -1.10
C VAL A 67 -9.10 -2.27 -0.60
N LYS A 68 -9.54 -3.34 -1.26
CA LYS A 68 -10.60 -4.20 -0.76
C LYS A 68 -9.96 -5.43 -0.14
N THR A 69 -10.17 -5.64 1.15
CA THR A 69 -9.48 -6.70 1.90
C THR A 69 -10.45 -7.77 2.41
N SER A 70 -9.93 -8.98 2.59
CA SER A 70 -10.62 -10.10 3.21
C SER A 70 -9.62 -10.94 4.00
N SER A 71 -10.01 -11.44 5.17
CA SER A 71 -9.18 -12.32 6.00
C SER A 71 -9.88 -13.65 6.26
N THR A 72 -9.09 -14.71 6.47
CA THR A 72 -9.59 -16.02 6.93
C THR A 72 -9.69 -16.07 8.46
N SER A 73 -10.32 -17.14 8.97
CA SER A 73 -10.30 -17.44 10.40
C SER A 73 -8.86 -17.57 10.93
N GLY A 74 -8.64 -17.19 12.18
CA GLY A 74 -7.33 -17.26 12.84
C GLY A 74 -6.47 -15.99 12.71
N CYS A 75 -6.92 -14.96 11.98
CA CYS A 75 -6.21 -13.69 11.88
C CYS A 75 -6.44 -12.72 13.05
N GLY A 76 -7.30 -13.06 14.02
CA GLY A 76 -7.71 -12.12 15.06
C GLY A 76 -8.38 -10.87 14.47
N PHE A 77 -8.25 -9.74 15.16
CA PHE A 77 -8.67 -8.45 14.62
C PHE A 77 -7.65 -8.00 13.56
N VAL A 78 -8.15 -7.53 12.41
CA VAL A 78 -7.31 -7.05 11.31
C VAL A 78 -7.67 -5.61 10.98
N SER A 79 -6.68 -4.73 10.94
CA SER A 79 -6.80 -3.35 10.45
C SER A 79 -5.85 -3.09 9.30
N PHE A 80 -6.19 -2.11 8.47
CA PHE A 80 -5.43 -1.78 7.28
C PHE A 80 -5.16 -0.28 7.23
N SER A 81 -3.94 0.09 6.88
CA SER A 81 -3.58 1.45 6.52
C SER A 81 -2.94 1.47 5.13
N ILE A 82 -3.24 2.52 4.38
CA ILE A 82 -2.75 2.70 3.02
C ILE A 82 -2.24 4.12 2.84
N TRP A 83 -1.12 4.25 2.15
CA TRP A 83 -0.50 5.54 1.88
C TRP A 83 0.16 5.56 0.51
N LYS A 84 0.05 6.71 -0.17
CA LYS A 84 0.72 6.99 -1.45
C LYS A 84 1.71 8.16 -1.25
N PRO A 85 3.03 7.96 -1.44
CA PRO A 85 3.98 9.07 -1.49
C PRO A 85 3.69 9.94 -2.70
N GLY A 86 3.83 11.26 -2.54
CA GLY A 86 3.84 12.18 -3.69
C GLY A 86 2.49 12.79 -4.10
N ARG A 87 1.37 12.37 -3.52
CA ARG A 87 0.12 13.14 -3.59
C ARG A 87 -0.11 13.85 -2.25
N PHE A 88 0.38 15.08 -2.13
CA PHE A 88 -0.11 16.01 -1.11
C PHE A 88 -1.61 16.24 -1.33
N VAL A 89 -2.45 15.34 -0.83
CA VAL A 89 -3.88 15.58 -0.68
C VAL A 89 -4.17 15.46 0.80
N ARG A 90 -4.46 16.61 1.42
CA ARG A 90 -5.08 16.67 2.74
C ARG A 90 -6.32 15.78 2.71
N GLY A 91 -6.35 14.75 3.56
CA GLY A 91 -7.56 13.98 3.81
C GLY A 91 -7.26 12.58 4.30
N LEU A 92 -6.90 12.44 5.58
CA LEU A 92 -7.14 11.20 6.30
C LEU A 92 -8.65 10.89 6.18
N LYS A 93 -9.02 9.74 5.62
CA LYS A 93 -10.35 9.17 5.81
C LYS A 93 -10.16 7.87 6.59
N ASP A 94 -10.51 7.93 7.87
CA ASP A 94 -10.64 6.75 8.71
C ASP A 94 -11.84 5.93 8.21
N VAL A 95 -11.59 4.75 7.64
CA VAL A 95 -12.65 3.79 7.33
C VAL A 95 -12.79 2.86 8.53
N LYS A 96 -13.82 3.11 9.34
CA LYS A 96 -14.24 2.21 10.43
C LYS A 96 -15.20 1.17 9.85
N SER A 97 -14.81 -0.10 9.86
CA SER A 97 -15.73 -1.22 9.59
C SER A 97 -16.06 -1.89 10.92
N SER A 98 -17.35 -1.88 11.29
CA SER A 98 -17.88 -2.64 12.42
C SER A 98 -18.31 -4.02 11.94
N VAL A 99 -17.87 -5.06 12.64
CA VAL A 99 -18.42 -6.43 12.57
C VAL A 99 -19.67 -6.50 13.41
#